data_AF-A0A7T5R234-F1
#
_entry.id   AF-A0A7T5R234-F1
#
_cell.length_a   1.000
_cell.length_b   1.000
_cell.length_c   1.000
_cell.angle_alpha   90.00
_cell.angle_beta   90.00
_cell.angle_gamma   90.00
#
_symmetry.space_group_name_H-M   'P 1'
#
loop_
_entity.id
_entity.type
_entity.pdbx_description
1 polymer ?
#
loop_
_entity_poly.entity_id
_entity_poly.type
_entity_poly.pdbx_seq_one_letter_code
_entity_poly.pdbx_strand_id
1 'polypeptide(L)'
;MMKPLRANSSMFQTLVAFISANPGSARKFKSTAIDSQEYREKLERKFIEGRSPRAPEKPKTVPDSVVSIILEDYFGEKPSDIEEIKRTHLLAMAAENTVGDLLERYLASVLESHGWVWCSGSVTKSIDFIKHNPGQSPEWVCLQVKNRDNSENSSASAVRNGTNIEKWFRTFSRTGKTNWDKFPDISARNQLSESGFRNFVKNYIKAINSSASER
;
A
#
# COMPACT_ATOMS: atom_id res chain seq x y z
N MET A 1 -10.81 7.03 -12.55
CA MET A 1 -9.34 6.84 -12.62
C MET A 1 -8.70 8.07 -11.97
N MET A 2 -7.73 7.92 -11.06
CA MET A 2 -7.03 9.08 -10.49
C MET A 2 -6.39 9.90 -11.62
N LYS A 3 -6.50 11.23 -11.56
CA LYS A 3 -5.86 12.11 -12.54
C LYS A 3 -4.34 12.03 -12.39
N PRO A 4 -3.57 12.04 -13.48
CA PRO A 4 -2.11 12.02 -13.40
C PRO A 4 -1.62 13.25 -12.64
N LEU A 5 -0.71 13.02 -11.69
CA LEU A 5 -0.11 14.05 -10.88
C LEU A 5 0.94 14.81 -11.71
N ARG A 6 0.95 16.14 -11.63
CA ARG A 6 2.01 16.96 -12.25
C ARG A 6 3.25 16.96 -11.36
N ALA A 7 4.42 17.02 -11.99
CA ALA A 7 5.74 17.17 -11.37
C ALA A 7 5.73 18.15 -10.17
N ASN A 8 5.21 19.36 -10.36
CA ASN A 8 5.13 20.40 -9.32
C ASN A 8 3.81 20.44 -8.54
N SER A 9 3.18 19.29 -8.24
CA SER A 9 1.94 19.29 -7.46
C SER A 9 2.15 19.76 -6.01
N SER A 10 1.12 20.41 -5.42
CA SER A 10 1.12 20.78 -3.99
C SER A 10 1.36 19.59 -3.07
N MET A 11 0.81 18.41 -3.41
CA MET A 11 1.04 17.16 -2.68
C MET A 11 2.51 16.76 -2.62
N PHE A 12 3.25 16.91 -3.72
CA PHE A 12 4.68 16.61 -3.71
C PHE A 12 5.46 17.60 -2.84
N GLN A 13 5.09 18.88 -2.85
CA GLN A 13 5.72 19.86 -1.94
C GLN A 13 5.42 19.56 -0.47
N THR A 14 4.19 19.13 -0.13
CA THR A 14 3.84 18.67 1.22
C THR A 14 4.68 17.45 1.63
N LEU A 15 4.89 16.48 0.73
CA LEU A 15 5.76 15.33 0.99
C LEU A 15 7.21 15.75 1.25
N VAL A 16 7.74 16.68 0.45
CA VAL A 16 9.10 17.21 0.63
C VAL A 16 9.21 17.91 1.98
N ALA A 17 8.26 18.77 2.34
CA ALA A 17 8.24 19.44 3.64
C ALA A 17 8.19 18.43 4.81
N PHE A 18 7.38 17.38 4.69
CA PHE A 18 7.34 16.31 5.68
C PHE A 18 8.69 15.60 5.84
N ILE A 19 9.34 15.23 4.73
CA ILE A 19 10.65 14.56 4.75
C ILE A 19 11.74 15.47 5.33
N SER A 20 11.73 16.76 5.00
CA SER A 20 12.65 17.74 5.58
C SER A 20 12.49 17.85 7.09
N ALA A 21 11.25 17.85 7.60
CA ALA A 21 10.97 17.85 9.03
C ALA A 21 11.23 16.48 9.70
N ASN A 22 11.16 15.38 8.95
CA ASN A 22 11.25 14.01 9.45
C ASN A 22 12.22 13.14 8.63
N PRO A 23 13.52 13.47 8.58
CA PRO A 23 14.48 12.78 7.70
C PRO A 23 14.64 11.28 8.01
N GLY A 24 14.36 10.85 9.25
CA GLY A 24 14.36 9.43 9.64
C GLY A 24 13.34 8.58 8.86
N SER A 25 12.21 9.19 8.52
CA SER A 25 11.10 8.57 7.79
C SER A 25 11.34 8.49 6.27
N ALA A 26 12.35 9.19 5.75
CA ALA A 26 12.63 9.22 4.32
C ALA A 26 13.13 7.86 3.80
N ARG A 27 12.70 7.48 2.60
CA ARG A 27 13.34 6.40 1.85
C ARG A 27 14.79 6.78 1.58
N LYS A 28 15.73 5.88 1.83
CA LYS A 28 17.14 6.08 1.45
C LYS A 28 17.35 5.65 0.00
N PHE A 29 17.95 6.52 -0.80
CA PHE A 29 18.50 6.15 -2.11
C PHE A 29 20.00 5.92 -1.98
N LYS A 30 20.53 4.92 -2.70
CA LYS A 30 21.95 4.57 -2.64
C LYS A 30 22.79 5.77 -3.07
N SER A 31 23.77 6.14 -2.23
CA SER A 31 24.73 7.21 -2.48
C SER A 31 24.12 8.60 -2.75
N THR A 32 22.92 8.87 -2.24
CA THR A 32 22.25 10.18 -2.41
C THR A 32 21.83 10.73 -1.05
N ALA A 33 22.30 11.94 -0.73
CA ALA A 33 21.94 12.66 0.50
C ALA A 33 20.49 13.18 0.41
N ILE A 34 19.73 13.11 1.51
CA ILE A 34 18.27 13.39 1.54
C ILE A 34 17.93 14.83 1.15
N ASP A 35 18.85 15.76 1.38
CA ASP A 35 18.74 17.19 1.09
C ASP A 35 19.22 17.57 -0.31
N SER A 36 19.74 16.63 -1.11
CA SER A 36 20.26 16.93 -2.44
C SER A 36 19.16 17.09 -3.49
N GLN A 37 19.44 17.88 -4.52
CA GLN A 37 18.57 17.99 -5.70
C GLN A 37 18.34 16.62 -6.38
N GLU A 38 19.38 15.78 -6.45
CA GLU A 38 19.29 14.43 -6.99
C GLU A 38 18.30 13.55 -6.19
N TYR A 39 18.27 13.70 -4.86
CA TYR A 39 17.29 13.00 -4.02
C TYR A 39 15.88 13.41 -4.37
N ARG A 40 15.63 14.72 -4.48
CA ARG A 40 14.32 15.28 -4.79
C ARG A 40 13.81 14.76 -6.13
N GLU A 41 14.66 14.72 -7.16
CA GLU A 41 14.30 14.18 -8.48
C GLU A 41 13.97 12.67 -8.45
N LYS A 42 14.77 11.88 -7.71
CA LYS A 42 14.49 10.45 -7.52
C LYS A 42 13.20 10.22 -6.74
N LEU A 43 12.95 11.03 -5.72
CA LEU A 43 11.75 10.99 -4.89
C LEU A 43 10.51 11.32 -5.73
N GLU A 44 10.56 12.39 -6.50
CA GLU A 44 9.48 12.85 -7.38
C GLU A 44 9.11 11.79 -8.40
N ARG A 45 10.12 11.22 -9.08
CA ARG A 45 9.91 10.15 -10.04
C ARG A 45 9.20 8.96 -9.38
N LYS A 46 9.65 8.51 -8.20
CA LYS A 46 9.02 7.41 -7.48
C LYS A 46 7.59 7.72 -7.05
N PHE A 47 7.36 8.94 -6.58
CA PHE A 47 6.05 9.42 -6.18
C PHE A 47 5.04 9.38 -7.33
N ILE A 48 5.45 9.84 -8.52
CA ILE A 48 4.64 9.83 -9.73
C ILE A 48 4.44 8.39 -10.25
N GLU A 49 5.52 7.61 -10.37
CA GLU A 49 5.49 6.21 -10.83
C GLU A 49 4.57 5.35 -9.96
N GLY A 50 4.57 5.55 -8.64
CA GLY A 50 3.72 4.81 -7.70
C GLY A 50 2.23 5.03 -7.94
N ARG A 51 1.84 6.12 -8.61
CA ARG A 51 0.44 6.45 -8.92
C ARG A 51 -0.01 5.87 -10.25
N SER A 52 0.93 5.50 -11.13
CA SER A 52 0.61 4.88 -12.41
C SER A 52 -0.18 3.57 -12.22
N PRO A 53 -1.15 3.27 -13.10
CA PRO A 53 -1.86 2.00 -13.05
C PRO A 53 -0.91 0.81 -13.16
N ARG A 54 -1.13 -0.24 -12.37
CA ARG A 54 -0.29 -1.43 -12.34
C ARG A 54 -1.14 -2.70 -12.44
N ALA A 55 -0.82 -3.54 -13.42
CA ALA A 55 -1.43 -4.85 -13.55
C ALA A 55 -0.86 -5.81 -12.47
N PRO A 56 -1.66 -6.76 -11.98
CA PRO A 56 -1.13 -7.85 -11.16
C PRO A 56 -0.05 -8.61 -11.92
N GLU A 57 1.15 -8.70 -11.35
CA GLU A 57 2.25 -9.48 -11.92
C GLU A 57 2.27 -10.87 -11.29
N LYS A 58 2.37 -11.92 -12.12
CA LYS A 58 2.58 -13.29 -11.61
C LYS A 58 3.94 -13.36 -10.90
N PRO A 59 4.05 -14.03 -9.74
CA PRO A 59 5.34 -14.20 -9.10
C PRO A 59 6.27 -15.01 -10.01
N LYS A 60 7.54 -14.63 -10.04
CA LYS A 60 8.60 -15.33 -10.80
C LYS A 60 9.40 -16.30 -9.92
N THR A 61 8.98 -16.46 -8.68
CA THR A 61 9.67 -17.28 -7.68
C THR A 61 9.40 -18.75 -7.91
N VAL A 62 10.45 -19.57 -7.80
CA VAL A 62 10.34 -21.03 -7.75
C VAL A 62 9.94 -21.42 -6.33
N PRO A 63 8.85 -22.18 -6.12
CA PRO A 63 8.48 -22.69 -4.80
C PRO A 63 9.54 -23.62 -4.21
N ASP A 64 9.69 -23.61 -2.88
CA ASP A 64 10.55 -24.55 -2.16
C ASP A 64 9.99 -25.98 -2.29
N SER A 65 10.84 -26.93 -2.68
CA SER A 65 10.43 -28.32 -2.88
C SER A 65 9.94 -28.99 -1.60
N VAL A 66 10.44 -28.57 -0.42
CA VAL A 66 10.04 -29.11 0.89
C VAL A 66 8.57 -28.83 1.19
N VAL A 67 7.98 -27.77 0.62
CA VAL A 67 6.54 -27.49 0.75
C VAL A 67 5.70 -28.65 0.23
N SER A 68 6.14 -29.33 -0.84
CA SER A 68 5.42 -30.47 -1.42
C SER A 68 5.37 -31.64 -0.43
N ILE A 69 6.49 -31.93 0.24
CA ILE A 69 6.58 -32.98 1.26
C ILE A 69 5.59 -32.71 2.40
N ILE A 70 5.52 -31.46 2.87
CA ILE A 70 4.59 -31.08 3.95
C ILE A 70 3.12 -31.20 3.49
N LEU A 71 2.81 -30.81 2.24
CA LEU A 71 1.47 -30.93 1.68
C LEU A 71 1.03 -32.41 1.59
N GLU A 72 1.93 -33.30 1.19
CA GLU A 72 1.67 -34.75 1.13
C GLU A 72 1.56 -35.36 2.52
N ASP A 73 2.64 -35.30 3.29
CA ASP A 73 2.81 -36.14 4.48
C ASP A 73 2.02 -35.63 5.68
N TYR A 74 1.77 -34.32 5.76
CA TYR A 74 1.06 -33.70 6.88
C TYR A 74 -0.37 -33.30 6.54
N PHE A 75 -0.58 -32.63 5.40
CA PHE A 75 -1.92 -32.18 4.99
C PHE A 75 -2.70 -33.24 4.19
N GLY A 76 -2.05 -34.33 3.75
CA GLY A 76 -2.71 -35.46 3.07
C GLY A 76 -3.11 -35.16 1.62
N GLU A 77 -2.49 -34.14 1.00
CA GLU A 77 -2.76 -33.79 -0.40
C GLU A 77 -2.20 -34.85 -1.35
N LYS A 78 -2.90 -35.09 -2.46
CA LYS A 78 -2.47 -36.10 -3.44
C LYS A 78 -1.28 -35.60 -4.26
N PRO A 79 -0.29 -36.45 -4.57
CA PRO A 79 0.82 -36.09 -5.46
C PRO A 79 0.37 -35.51 -6.82
N SER A 80 -0.77 -35.96 -7.35
CA SER A 80 -1.33 -35.44 -8.61
C SER A 80 -1.76 -33.97 -8.56
N ASP A 81 -2.06 -33.45 -7.37
CA ASP A 81 -2.72 -32.15 -7.19
C ASP A 81 -1.71 -31.06 -6.77
N ILE A 82 -0.51 -31.46 -6.34
CA ILE A 82 0.50 -30.58 -5.74
C ILE A 82 0.99 -29.47 -6.67
N GLU A 83 1.22 -29.78 -7.95
CA GLU A 83 1.66 -28.76 -8.90
C GLU A 83 0.59 -27.69 -9.11
N GLU A 84 -0.68 -28.09 -9.12
CA GLU A 84 -1.81 -27.17 -9.26
C GLU A 84 -2.01 -26.33 -7.98
N ILE A 85 -1.84 -26.94 -6.80
CA ILE A 85 -1.86 -26.22 -5.51
C ILE A 85 -0.77 -25.15 -5.47
N LYS A 86 0.47 -25.50 -5.83
CA LYS A 86 1.60 -24.56 -5.88
C LYS A 86 1.33 -23.41 -6.87
N ARG A 87 0.85 -23.75 -8.07
CA ARG A 87 0.51 -22.75 -9.09
C ARG A 87 -0.60 -21.80 -8.60
N THR A 88 -1.64 -22.34 -7.99
CA THR A 88 -2.78 -21.56 -7.47
C THR A 88 -2.36 -20.70 -6.29
N HIS A 89 -1.54 -21.22 -5.38
CA HIS A 89 -0.98 -20.47 -4.27
C HIS A 89 -0.17 -19.25 -4.74
N LEU A 90 0.70 -19.41 -5.74
CA LEU A 90 1.45 -18.28 -6.32
C LEU A 90 0.52 -17.20 -6.90
N LEU A 91 -0.56 -17.59 -7.57
CA LEU A 91 -1.55 -16.64 -8.08
C LEU A 91 -2.29 -15.93 -6.94
N ALA A 92 -2.65 -16.66 -5.88
CA ALA A 92 -3.27 -16.08 -4.69
C ALA A 92 -2.36 -15.05 -4.02
N MET A 93 -1.06 -15.34 -3.85
CA MET A 93 -0.10 -14.39 -3.30
C MET A 93 0.01 -13.10 -4.14
N ALA A 94 0.04 -13.21 -5.48
CA ALA A 94 0.05 -12.04 -6.35
C ALA A 94 -1.24 -11.22 -6.22
N ALA A 95 -2.40 -11.87 -6.14
CA ALA A 95 -3.67 -11.20 -5.89
C ALA A 95 -3.68 -10.49 -4.53
N GLU A 96 -3.22 -11.15 -3.46
CA GLU A 96 -3.13 -10.57 -2.12
C GLU A 96 -2.26 -9.32 -2.06
N ASN A 97 -1.08 -9.36 -2.70
CA ASN A 97 -0.20 -8.20 -2.81
C ASN A 97 -0.88 -7.04 -3.56
N THR A 98 -1.61 -7.37 -4.63
CA THR A 98 -2.38 -6.39 -5.41
C THR A 98 -3.48 -5.75 -4.57
N VAL A 99 -4.17 -6.52 -3.70
CA VAL A 99 -5.23 -5.98 -2.83
C VAL A 99 -4.72 -4.87 -1.92
N GLY A 100 -3.48 -4.98 -1.41
CA GLY A 100 -2.84 -3.92 -0.62
C GLY A 100 -2.66 -2.62 -1.40
N ASP A 101 -2.07 -2.70 -2.59
CA ASP A 101 -1.88 -1.54 -3.49
C ASP A 101 -3.21 -0.90 -3.89
N LEU A 102 -4.23 -1.72 -4.22
CA LEU A 102 -5.56 -1.22 -4.55
C LEU A 102 -6.27 -0.55 -3.37
N LEU A 103 -6.03 -1.04 -2.14
CA LEU A 103 -6.57 -0.42 -0.93
C LEU A 103 -6.00 0.99 -0.74
N GLU A 104 -4.69 1.15 -0.88
CA GLU A 104 -4.06 2.48 -0.83
C GLU A 104 -4.60 3.40 -1.92
N ARG A 105 -4.77 2.93 -3.16
CA ARG A 105 -5.33 3.75 -4.26
C ARG A 105 -6.78 4.16 -4.02
N TYR A 106 -7.58 3.26 -3.47
CA TYR A 106 -8.96 3.57 -3.10
C TYR A 106 -9.00 4.64 -2.02
N LEU A 107 -8.19 4.48 -0.97
CA LEU A 107 -8.06 5.48 0.08
C LEU A 107 -7.58 6.82 -0.48
N ALA A 108 -6.53 6.84 -1.31
CA ALA A 108 -6.04 8.06 -1.95
C ALA A 108 -7.12 8.79 -2.76
N SER A 109 -7.98 8.04 -3.45
CA SER A 109 -9.09 8.62 -4.24
C SER A 109 -10.12 9.39 -3.41
N VAL A 110 -10.15 9.18 -2.09
CA VAL A 110 -11.03 9.87 -1.14
C VAL A 110 -10.24 10.81 -0.23
N LEU A 111 -9.13 10.36 0.34
CA LEU A 111 -8.40 11.09 1.38
C LEU A 111 -7.69 12.35 0.83
N GLU A 112 -7.30 12.36 -0.45
CA GLU A 112 -6.61 13.52 -1.02
C GLU A 112 -7.49 14.78 -1.05
N SER A 113 -8.81 14.65 -1.19
CA SER A 113 -9.74 15.78 -1.08
C SER A 113 -9.92 16.28 0.37
N HIS A 114 -9.44 15.51 1.36
CA HIS A 114 -9.47 15.84 2.78
C HIS A 114 -8.11 16.28 3.31
N GLY A 115 -7.19 16.65 2.42
CA GLY A 115 -5.87 17.20 2.74
C GLY A 115 -4.80 16.15 3.07
N TRP A 116 -5.10 14.86 2.91
CA TRP A 116 -4.08 13.83 3.00
C TRP A 116 -3.24 13.77 1.73
N VAL A 117 -2.00 13.30 1.87
CA VAL A 117 -1.10 12.99 0.77
C VAL A 117 -0.76 11.51 0.85
N TRP A 118 -1.09 10.76 -0.20
CA TRP A 118 -0.63 9.38 -0.36
C TRP A 118 0.86 9.36 -0.71
N CYS A 119 1.69 8.75 0.13
CA CYS A 119 3.13 8.55 -0.03
C CYS A 119 3.45 7.42 -1.03
N SER A 120 2.90 7.54 -2.23
CA SER A 120 3.02 6.56 -3.31
C SER A 120 4.47 6.24 -3.70
N GLY A 121 4.71 5.01 -4.12
CA GLY A 121 6.04 4.56 -4.56
C GLY A 121 7.00 4.22 -3.42
N SER A 122 6.48 4.03 -2.21
CA SER A 122 7.25 3.71 -0.99
C SER A 122 8.36 4.74 -0.74
N VAL A 123 8.00 6.02 -0.84
CA VAL A 123 8.90 7.18 -0.66
C VAL A 123 9.18 7.49 0.82
N THR A 124 8.36 6.95 1.70
CA THR A 124 8.46 7.00 3.16
C THR A 124 8.57 5.58 3.72
N LYS A 125 9.17 5.43 4.90
CA LYS A 125 9.25 4.17 5.63
C LYS A 125 8.02 4.01 6.51
N SER A 126 7.28 2.92 6.32
CA SER A 126 6.15 2.52 7.19
C SER A 126 5.04 3.56 7.32
N ILE A 127 4.95 4.51 6.39
CA ILE A 127 3.92 5.55 6.35
C ILE A 127 3.36 5.53 4.93
N ASP A 128 2.05 5.39 4.82
CA ASP A 128 1.36 5.33 3.53
C ASP A 128 0.66 6.66 3.24
N PHE A 129 0.19 7.37 4.28
CA PHE A 129 -0.41 8.69 4.14
C PHE A 129 0.11 9.66 5.20
N ILE A 130 0.22 10.93 4.81
CA ILE A 130 0.54 12.05 5.71
C ILE A 130 -0.51 13.14 5.57
N LYS A 131 -0.73 13.92 6.62
CA LYS A 131 -1.56 15.13 6.62
C LYS A 131 -0.89 16.21 7.46
N HIS A 132 -0.81 17.41 6.92
CA HIS A 132 -0.24 18.57 7.61
C HIS A 132 -1.35 19.35 8.30
N ASN A 133 -1.22 19.52 9.61
CA ASN A 133 -2.14 20.27 10.47
C ASN A 133 -1.36 21.42 11.14
N PRO A 134 -1.07 22.52 10.40
CA PRO A 134 -0.25 23.61 10.93
C PRO A 134 -0.89 24.20 12.19
N GLY A 135 -0.07 24.41 13.23
CA GLY A 135 -0.50 24.95 14.52
C GLY A 135 -1.23 23.96 15.43
N GLN A 136 -1.33 22.67 15.06
CA GLN A 136 -1.85 21.60 15.92
C GLN A 136 -0.73 20.68 16.39
N SER A 137 -0.96 19.95 17.49
CA SER A 137 -0.06 18.91 17.99
C SER A 137 -0.75 17.54 17.88
N PRO A 138 -0.20 16.58 17.10
CA PRO A 138 1.00 16.71 16.28
C PRO A 138 0.74 17.53 15.00
N GLU A 139 1.77 18.26 14.54
CA GLU A 139 1.69 19.05 13.30
C GLU A 139 1.58 18.15 12.06
N TRP A 140 2.15 16.95 12.13
CA TRP A 140 2.05 15.93 11.10
C TRP A 140 1.31 14.72 11.63
N VAL A 141 0.23 14.34 10.95
CA VAL A 141 -0.47 13.09 11.18
C VAL A 141 -0.01 12.08 10.14
N CYS A 142 0.43 10.92 10.60
CA CYS A 142 0.97 9.85 9.75
C CYS A 142 0.09 8.62 9.89
N LEU A 143 -0.26 7.98 8.77
CA LEU A 143 -1.10 6.80 8.73
C LEU A 143 -0.41 5.67 7.97
N GLN A 144 -0.40 4.50 8.59
CA GLN A 144 -0.04 3.23 7.99
C GLN A 144 -1.29 2.37 7.80
N VAL A 145 -1.48 1.88 6.59
CA VAL A 145 -2.62 1.08 6.16
C VAL A 145 -2.19 -0.37 5.99
N LYS A 146 -3.01 -1.29 6.51
CA LYS A 146 -2.84 -2.74 6.30
C LYS A 146 -4.12 -3.35 5.76
N ASN A 147 -4.00 -4.37 4.92
CA ASN A 147 -5.18 -5.10 4.46
C ASN A 147 -5.79 -5.97 5.58
N ARG A 148 -4.94 -6.56 6.43
CA ARG A 148 -5.34 -7.46 7.53
C ARG A 148 -4.76 -7.01 8.87
N ASP A 149 -5.46 -7.32 9.95
CA ASP A 149 -4.99 -7.11 11.33
C ASP A 149 -3.68 -7.84 11.66
N ASN A 150 -3.48 -9.02 11.06
CA ASN A 150 -2.32 -9.88 11.26
C ASN A 150 -1.23 -9.74 10.17
N SER A 151 -1.27 -8.68 9.35
CA SER A 151 -0.25 -8.45 8.30
C SER A 151 1.13 -8.06 8.85
N GLU A 152 1.28 -7.87 10.16
CA GLU A 152 2.55 -7.46 10.76
C GLU A 152 3.16 -8.56 11.61
N ASN A 153 4.45 -8.81 11.40
CA ASN A 153 5.29 -9.51 12.35
C ASN A 153 5.85 -8.54 13.40
N SER A 154 6.47 -9.08 14.45
CA SER A 154 7.01 -8.30 15.57
C SER A 154 8.04 -7.24 15.11
N SER A 155 8.85 -7.54 14.10
CA SER A 155 9.83 -6.61 13.53
C SER A 155 9.18 -5.44 12.77
N ALA A 156 8.09 -5.66 12.03
CA ALA A 156 7.34 -4.59 11.38
C ALA A 156 6.64 -3.66 12.39
N SER A 157 6.18 -4.22 13.51
CA SER A 157 5.52 -3.43 14.56
C SER A 157 6.47 -2.48 15.30
N ALA A 158 7.74 -2.87 15.48
CA ALA A 158 8.75 -2.10 16.21
C ALA A 158 9.08 -0.75 15.54
N VAL A 159 8.84 -0.60 14.24
CA VAL A 159 9.08 0.67 13.51
C VAL A 159 8.20 1.82 14.01
N ARG A 160 7.10 1.51 14.71
CA ARG A 160 6.21 2.53 15.31
C ARG A 160 6.53 2.87 16.76
N ASN A 161 7.43 2.15 17.41
CA ASN A 161 7.75 2.43 18.81
C ASN A 161 8.38 3.82 18.93
N GLY A 162 7.69 4.73 19.63
CA GLY A 162 8.12 6.13 19.78
C GLY A 162 7.79 7.04 18.60
N THR A 163 6.90 6.64 17.68
CA THR A 163 6.43 7.51 16.58
C THR A 163 4.92 7.77 16.67
N ASN A 164 4.47 8.87 16.06
CA ASN A 164 3.05 9.23 15.97
C ASN A 164 2.36 8.62 14.73
N ILE A 165 2.84 7.46 14.27
CA ILE A 165 2.26 6.78 13.11
C ILE A 165 1.05 5.98 13.57
N GLU A 166 -0.14 6.45 13.20
CA GLU A 166 -1.38 5.72 13.39
C GLU A 166 -1.40 4.49 12.47
N LYS A 167 -1.93 3.37 12.97
CA LYS A 167 -2.15 2.17 12.18
C LYS A 167 -3.64 1.92 12.03
N TRP A 168 -4.07 1.70 10.80
CA TRP A 168 -5.40 1.20 10.48
C TRP A 168 -5.31 -0.05 9.60
N PHE A 169 -6.26 -0.97 9.76
CA PHE A 169 -6.36 -2.17 8.92
C PHE A 169 -7.78 -2.38 8.42
N ARG A 170 -7.95 -3.04 7.27
CA ARG A 170 -9.27 -3.25 6.63
C ARG A 170 -10.06 -4.44 7.17
N THR A 171 -9.44 -5.61 7.34
CA THR A 171 -10.15 -6.87 7.65
C THR A 171 -9.57 -7.63 8.84
N PHE A 172 -10.45 -8.26 9.62
CA PHE A 172 -10.10 -9.12 10.74
C PHE A 172 -9.83 -10.56 10.26
N SER A 173 -8.64 -11.08 10.51
CA SER A 173 -8.20 -12.41 10.05
C SER A 173 -9.05 -13.56 10.57
N ARG A 174 -9.63 -13.44 11.77
CA ARG A 174 -10.39 -14.51 12.44
C ARG A 174 -11.90 -14.49 12.16
N THR A 175 -12.46 -13.34 11.77
CA THR A 175 -13.92 -13.17 11.63
C THR A 175 -14.34 -12.76 10.22
N GLY A 176 -13.40 -12.31 9.38
CA GLY A 176 -13.70 -11.75 8.06
C GLY A 176 -14.43 -10.41 8.09
N LYS A 177 -14.75 -9.87 9.27
CA LYS A 177 -15.37 -8.54 9.42
C LYS A 177 -14.44 -7.45 8.89
N THR A 178 -15.03 -6.33 8.51
CA THR A 178 -14.31 -5.14 8.05
C THR A 178 -14.25 -4.08 9.15
N ASN A 179 -13.29 -3.15 9.04
CA ASN A 179 -12.95 -2.20 10.09
C ASN A 179 -13.04 -0.73 9.60
N TRP A 180 -13.87 -0.47 8.59
CA TRP A 180 -14.06 0.85 7.98
C TRP A 180 -14.61 1.90 8.96
N ASP A 181 -15.45 1.47 9.90
CA ASP A 181 -16.02 2.31 10.98
C ASP A 181 -14.96 2.85 11.95
N LYS A 182 -13.78 2.22 12.00
CA LYS A 182 -12.63 2.65 12.80
C LYS A 182 -11.58 3.43 12.02
N PHE A 183 -11.86 3.82 10.77
CA PHE A 183 -10.92 4.63 9.99
C PHE A 183 -10.66 5.98 10.70
N PRO A 184 -9.41 6.41 10.92
CA PRO A 184 -9.11 7.49 11.88
C PRO A 184 -9.67 8.86 11.52
N ASP A 185 -9.68 9.24 10.23
CA ASP A 185 -10.22 10.53 9.80
C ASP A 185 -11.77 10.48 9.69
N ILE A 186 -12.45 11.09 10.67
CA ILE A 186 -13.92 11.15 10.75
C ILE A 186 -14.52 11.83 9.52
N SER A 187 -13.86 12.87 8.97
CA SER A 187 -14.38 13.63 7.84
C SER A 187 -14.43 12.79 6.56
N ALA A 188 -13.44 11.91 6.37
CA ALA A 188 -13.40 10.99 5.23
C ALA A 188 -14.13 9.67 5.48
N ARG A 189 -14.28 9.24 6.76
CA ARG A 189 -14.82 7.92 7.15
C ARG A 189 -16.16 7.59 6.47
N ASN A 190 -17.06 8.57 6.37
CA ASN A 190 -18.40 8.36 5.80
C ASN A 190 -18.39 8.09 4.27
N GLN A 191 -17.28 8.37 3.60
CA GLN A 191 -17.08 8.10 2.16
C GLN A 191 -16.32 6.78 1.93
N LEU A 192 -15.86 6.13 3.00
CA LEU A 192 -15.09 4.89 2.95
C LEU A 192 -15.96 3.71 3.34
N SER A 193 -15.93 2.64 2.54
CA SER A 193 -16.72 1.44 2.79
C SER A 193 -16.16 0.25 2.02
N GLU A 194 -16.51 -0.96 2.48
CA GLU A 194 -16.14 -2.20 1.79
C GLU A 194 -16.78 -2.30 0.40
N SER A 195 -18.03 -1.86 0.26
CA SER A 195 -18.71 -1.83 -1.04
C SER A 195 -18.06 -0.85 -2.01
N GLY A 196 -17.69 0.34 -1.53
CA GLY A 196 -16.92 1.33 -2.29
C GLY A 196 -15.58 0.77 -2.75
N PHE A 197 -14.83 0.14 -1.84
CA PHE A 197 -13.56 -0.51 -2.17
C PHE A 197 -13.72 -1.61 -3.23
N ARG A 198 -14.69 -2.51 -3.08
CA ARG A 198 -14.96 -3.59 -4.05
C ARG A 198 -15.33 -3.04 -5.43
N ASN A 199 -16.14 -2.00 -5.48
CA ASN A 199 -16.50 -1.33 -6.73
C ASN A 199 -15.28 -0.66 -7.38
N PHE A 200 -14.43 0.00 -6.59
CA PHE A 200 -13.18 0.57 -7.06
C PHE A 200 -12.28 -0.51 -7.69
N VAL A 201 -12.07 -1.64 -7.00
CA VAL A 201 -11.25 -2.77 -7.49
C VAL A 201 -11.79 -3.30 -8.82
N LYS A 202 -13.10 -3.58 -8.91
CA LYS A 202 -13.72 -4.09 -10.15
C LYS A 202 -13.49 -3.14 -11.32
N ASN A 203 -13.72 -1.85 -11.11
CA ASN A 203 -13.55 -0.83 -12.14
C ASN A 203 -12.08 -0.67 -12.55
N TYR A 204 -11.17 -0.75 -11.59
CA TYR A 204 -9.74 -0.66 -11.84
C TYR A 204 -9.23 -1.82 -12.69
N ILE A 205 -9.58 -3.06 -12.33
CA ILE A 205 -9.20 -4.26 -13.10
C ILE A 205 -9.81 -4.23 -14.51
N LYS A 206 -11.08 -3.83 -14.64
CA LYS A 206 -11.73 -3.68 -15.95
C LYS A 206 -10.96 -2.69 -16.83
N ALA A 207 -10.57 -1.53 -16.29
CA ALA A 207 -9.82 -0.53 -17.03
C ALA A 207 -8.45 -1.05 -17.49
N ILE A 208 -7.70 -1.74 -16.61
CA ILE A 208 -6.40 -2.33 -16.96
C ILE A 208 -6.54 -3.35 -18.10
N ASN A 209 -7.55 -4.21 -18.05
CA ASN A 209 -7.76 -5.22 -19.07
C ASN A 209 -8.08 -4.59 -20.43
N SER A 210 -8.94 -3.57 -20.47
CA SER A 210 -9.23 -2.83 -21.71
C SER A 210 -7.97 -2.20 -22.31
N SER A 211 -7.12 -1.57 -21.50
CA SER A 211 -5.84 -0.98 -21.97
C SER A 211 -4.75 -2.00 -22.32
N ALA A 212 -4.95 -3.28 -22.02
CA ALA A 212 -4.08 -4.38 -22.45
C ALA A 212 -4.55 -5.00 -23.77
N SER A 213 -5.86 -5.01 -24.04
CA SER A 213 -6.43 -5.49 -25.31
C SER A 213 -6.23 -4.52 -26.49
N GLU A 214 -5.92 -3.26 -26.22
CA GLU A 214 -5.61 -2.23 -27.24
C GLU A 214 -4.12 -2.15 -27.62
N ARG A 215 -3.26 -2.98 -27.00
CA ARG A 215 -1.82 -3.08 -27.29
C ARG A 215 -1.49 -4.39 -27.96
#